data_AF-A0A3N1VK63-F1
#
_entry.id   AF-A0A3N1VK63-F1
#
_cell.length_a   1.000
_cell.length_b   1.000
_cell.length_c   1.000
_cell.angle_alpha   90.00
_cell.angle_beta   90.00
_cell.angle_gamma   90.00
#
_symmetry.space_group_name_H-M   'P 1'
#
loop_
_entity.id
_entity.type
_entity.pdbx_description
1 polymer ?
#
loop_
_entity_poly.entity_id
_entity_poly.type
_entity_poly.pdbx_seq_one_letter_code
_entity_poly.pdbx_strand_id
1 'polypeptide(L)'
;MFQQKEVEAKIRELYPDIDKFGIFVTVKKDKLVGATNYAVQLEKDTRTATFKLGIDDVKQCMAGNRCALITAELGQFIKRFIDENYSIAEAG
;
A
#
# COMPACT_ATOMS: atom_id res chain seq x y z
N MET A 1 -16.46 8.49 -5.34
CA MET A 1 -15.20 8.46 -4.57
C MET A 1 -15.11 7.08 -3.93
N PHE A 2 -13.98 6.40 -4.06
CA PHE A 2 -13.81 5.05 -3.52
C PHE A 2 -13.64 5.08 -2.01
N GLN A 3 -14.24 4.11 -1.31
CA GLN A 3 -14.06 4.01 0.13
C GLN A 3 -12.66 3.46 0.45
N GLN A 4 -12.09 3.93 1.55
CA GLN A 4 -10.78 3.48 2.05
C GLN A 4 -10.69 1.95 2.17
N LYS A 5 -11.76 1.29 2.63
CA LYS A 5 -11.84 -0.18 2.70
C LYS A 5 -11.79 -0.88 1.35
N GLU A 6 -12.36 -0.29 0.30
CA GLU A 6 -12.34 -0.87 -1.05
C GLU A 6 -10.93 -0.82 -1.64
N VAL A 7 -10.25 0.32 -1.46
CA VAL A 7 -8.85 0.48 -1.90
C VAL A 7 -7.94 -0.46 -1.13
N GLU A 8 -8.13 -0.59 0.18
CA GLU A 8 -7.37 -1.50 1.03
C GLU A 8 -7.51 -2.96 0.63
N ALA A 9 -8.76 -3.42 0.42
CA ALA A 9 -9.03 -4.78 -0.03
C ALA A 9 -8.37 -5.04 -1.39
N LYS A 10 -8.45 -4.08 -2.31
CA LYS A 10 -7.84 -4.22 -3.63
C LYS A 10 -6.32 -4.33 -3.58
N ILE A 11 -5.67 -3.53 -2.74
CA ILE A 11 -4.21 -3.61 -2.52
C ILE A 11 -3.85 -4.98 -1.96
N ARG A 12 -4.59 -5.50 -0.98
CA ARG A 12 -4.34 -6.84 -0.42
C ARG A 12 -4.53 -7.96 -1.45
N GLU A 13 -5.52 -7.84 -2.34
CA GLU A 13 -5.68 -8.77 -3.45
C GLU A 13 -4.52 -8.70 -4.47
N LEU A 14 -4.01 -7.51 -4.74
CA LEU A 14 -2.94 -7.29 -5.73
C LEU A 14 -1.55 -7.71 -5.23
N TYR A 15 -1.32 -7.59 -3.92
CA TYR A 15 -0.04 -7.95 -3.29
C TYR A 15 -0.30 -8.90 -2.12
N PRO A 16 -0.54 -10.18 -2.41
CA PRO A 16 -0.73 -11.19 -1.37
C PRO A 16 0.53 -11.38 -0.51
N ASP A 17 1.71 -10.97 -1.01
CA ASP A 17 2.96 -10.99 -0.26
C ASP A 17 2.88 -10.16 1.02
N ILE A 18 2.14 -9.03 1.02
CA ILE A 18 2.01 -8.19 2.23
C ILE A 18 1.41 -9.01 3.39
N ASP A 19 0.39 -9.82 3.09
CA ASP A 19 -0.25 -10.72 4.04
C ASP A 19 0.67 -11.90 4.41
N LYS A 20 1.35 -12.49 3.41
CA LYS A 20 2.33 -13.58 3.59
C LYS A 20 3.48 -13.20 4.53
N PHE A 21 3.94 -11.95 4.48
CA PHE A 21 5.02 -11.43 5.34
C PHE A 21 4.50 -10.81 6.64
N GLY A 22 3.19 -10.84 6.91
CA GLY A 22 2.59 -10.28 8.13
C GLY A 22 2.66 -8.75 8.21
N ILE A 23 2.66 -8.06 7.07
CA ILE A 23 2.65 -6.61 6.98
C ILE A 23 1.19 -6.14 7.02
N PHE A 24 0.89 -5.20 7.91
CA PHE A 24 -0.40 -4.56 8.00
C PHE A 24 -0.50 -3.39 7.01
N VAL A 25 -1.46 -3.47 6.10
CA VAL A 25 -1.84 -2.37 5.20
C VAL A 25 -3.03 -1.63 5.79
N THR A 26 -2.93 -0.31 5.90
CA THR A 26 -4.03 0.57 6.31
C THR A 26 -4.17 1.72 5.32
N VAL A 27 -5.37 1.93 4.78
CA VAL A 27 -5.65 3.08 3.89
C VAL A 27 -6.41 4.17 4.63
N LYS A 28 -5.83 5.36 4.71
CA LYS A 28 -6.45 6.55 5.30
C LYS A 28 -6.76 7.56 4.21
N LYS A 29 -8.02 7.96 4.08
CA LYS A 29 -8.36 9.09 3.20
C LYS A 29 -8.05 10.40 3.92
N ASP A 30 -7.46 11.35 3.20
CA ASP A 30 -7.23 12.68 3.73
C ASP A 30 -8.59 13.39 4.00
N LYS A 31 -8.73 14.00 5.18
CA LYS A 31 -9.99 14.60 5.65
C LYS A 31 -10.19 16.03 5.16
N LEU A 32 -9.24 16.59 4.43
CA LEU A 32 -9.37 17.93 3.85
C LEU A 32 -10.55 17.99 2.86
N VAL A 33 -11.34 19.06 2.94
CA VAL A 33 -12.44 19.32 2.00
C VAL A 33 -11.88 19.37 0.57
N GLY A 34 -12.36 18.48 -0.29
CA GLY A 34 -11.87 18.34 -1.66
C GLY A 34 -10.63 17.45 -1.83
N ALA A 35 -10.08 16.89 -0.74
CA ALA A 35 -8.97 15.96 -0.86
C ALA A 35 -9.43 14.64 -1.46
N THR A 36 -8.74 14.29 -2.53
CA THR A 36 -8.90 13.06 -3.28
C THR A 36 -7.68 12.14 -3.09
N ASN A 37 -6.79 12.53 -2.17
CA ASN A 37 -5.59 11.80 -1.81
C ASN A 37 -5.87 10.76 -0.72
N TYR A 38 -5.20 9.64 -0.85
CA TYR A 38 -5.23 8.52 0.07
C TYR A 38 -3.80 8.31 0.59
N ALA A 39 -3.65 7.93 1.85
CA ALA A 39 -2.38 7.56 2.44
C ALA A 39 -2.44 6.07 2.77
N VAL A 40 -1.56 5.29 2.18
CA VAL A 40 -1.40 3.87 2.47
C VAL A 40 -0.25 3.73 3.46
N GLN A 41 -0.58 3.27 4.65
CA GLN A 41 0.36 3.01 5.73
C GLN A 41 0.63 1.51 5.76
N LEU A 42 1.89 1.13 5.60
CA LEU A 42 2.41 -0.21 5.85
C LEU A 42 2.98 -0.24 7.26
N GLU A 43 2.68 -1.29 8.01
CA GLU A 43 3.16 -1.47 9.38
C GLU A 43 3.59 -2.92 9.58
N LYS A 44 4.81 -3.12 10.07
CA LYS A 44 5.33 -4.45 10.41
C LYS A 44 6.26 -4.32 11.59
N ASP A 45 5.98 -5.08 12.65
CA ASP A 45 6.69 -5.02 13.92
C ASP A 45 6.75 -3.58 14.46
N THR A 46 7.92 -2.95 14.45
CA THR A 46 8.14 -1.57 14.90
C THR A 46 8.31 -0.56 13.75
N ARG A 47 8.26 -1.02 12.51
CA ARG A 47 8.45 -0.18 11.32
C ARG A 47 7.12 0.22 10.71
N THR A 48 7.01 1.51 10.41
CA THR A 48 5.89 2.08 9.68
C THR A 48 6.39 2.82 8.46
N ALA A 49 5.67 2.68 7.35
CA ALA A 49 6.01 3.32 6.10
C ALA A 49 4.73 3.86 5.47
N THR A 50 4.72 5.13 5.07
CA THR A 50 3.51 5.77 4.52
C THR A 50 3.75 6.19 3.09
N PHE A 51 2.87 5.74 2.19
CA PHE A 51 2.87 6.07 0.78
C PHE A 51 1.62 6.91 0.45
N LYS A 52 1.80 8.05 -0.22
CA LYS A 52 0.68 8.91 -0.64
C LYS A 52 0.23 8.50 -2.04
N LEU A 53 -1.07 8.32 -2.18
CA LEU A 53 -1.76 7.90 -3.40
C LEU A 53 -2.69 9.00 -3.87
N GLY A 54 -2.52 9.43 -5.11
CA GLY A 54 -3.45 10.34 -5.76
C GLY A 54 -4.75 9.65 -6.15
N ILE A 55 -5.75 10.46 -6.49
CA ILE A 55 -7.04 9.95 -6.98
C ILE A 55 -6.93 9.24 -8.32
N ASP A 56 -6.01 9.69 -9.18
CA ASP A 56 -5.80 9.12 -10.51
C ASP A 56 -5.23 7.71 -10.38
N ASP A 57 -4.27 7.56 -9.47
CA ASP A 57 -3.72 6.28 -9.06
C ASP A 57 -4.81 5.33 -8.55
N VAL A 58 -5.65 5.78 -7.61
CA VAL A 58 -6.74 4.94 -7.08
C VAL A 58 -7.74 4.56 -8.17
N LYS A 59 -8.07 5.49 -9.09
CA LYS A 59 -8.93 5.20 -10.24
C LYS A 59 -8.33 4.11 -11.14
N GLN A 60 -7.05 4.20 -11.46
CA GLN A 60 -6.34 3.20 -12.26
C GLN A 60 -6.37 1.82 -11.57
N CYS A 61 -6.18 1.80 -10.24
CA CYS A 61 -6.21 0.56 -9.47
C CYS A 61 -7.61 -0.08 -9.43
N MET A 62 -8.65 0.73 -9.27
CA MET A 62 -10.04 0.27 -9.21
C MET A 62 -10.60 -0.10 -10.59
N ALA A 63 -10.10 0.51 -11.67
CA ALA A 63 -10.48 0.20 -13.04
C ALA A 63 -9.96 -1.18 -13.54
N GLY A 64 -9.17 -1.90 -12.72
CA GLY A 64 -8.72 -3.26 -13.01
C GLY A 64 -7.66 -3.38 -14.11
N ASN A 65 -7.24 -2.26 -14.72
CA ASN A 65 -6.40 -2.28 -15.93
C ASN A 65 -4.89 -2.39 -15.66
N ARG A 66 -4.53 -3.03 -14.55
CA ARG A 66 -3.22 -2.95 -13.89
C ARG A 66 -3.03 -1.59 -13.27
N CYS A 67 -2.81 -1.63 -11.97
CA CYS A 67 -2.43 -0.52 -11.11
C CYS A 67 -1.01 -0.04 -11.51
N ALA A 68 -0.64 0.02 -12.80
CA ALA A 68 0.71 -0.13 -13.37
C ALA A 68 1.76 0.82 -12.75
N LEU A 69 1.41 2.09 -12.63
CA LEU A 69 2.27 3.11 -12.01
C LEU A 69 2.38 2.92 -10.50
N ILE A 70 1.26 2.67 -9.82
CA ILE A 70 1.27 2.30 -8.40
C ILE A 70 2.05 1.00 -8.20
N THR A 71 1.90 -0.01 -9.05
CA THR A 71 2.58 -1.31 -8.91
C THR A 71 4.08 -1.24 -9.09
N ALA A 72 4.57 -0.28 -9.86
CA ALA A 72 6.00 -0.04 -9.92
C ALA A 72 6.49 0.58 -8.61
N GLU A 73 5.96 1.73 -8.20
CA GLU A 73 6.46 2.46 -7.01
C GLU A 73 6.08 1.78 -5.69
N LEU A 74 4.80 1.45 -5.49
CA LEU A 74 4.32 0.72 -4.32
C LEU A 74 4.90 -0.69 -4.28
N GLY A 75 5.06 -1.36 -5.43
CA GLY A 75 5.68 -2.68 -5.47
C GLY A 75 7.16 -2.63 -5.08
N GLN A 76 7.92 -1.64 -5.58
CA GLN A 76 9.29 -1.41 -5.12
C GLN A 76 9.34 -1.01 -3.65
N PHE A 77 8.42 -0.19 -3.19
CA PHE A 77 8.32 0.22 -1.79
C PHE A 77 8.01 -0.93 -0.85
N ILE A 78 7.02 -1.78 -1.17
CA ILE A 78 6.69 -3.01 -0.42
C ILE A 78 7.87 -3.97 -0.46
N LYS A 79 8.52 -4.15 -1.62
CA LYS A 79 9.66 -5.04 -1.75
C LYS A 79 10.84 -4.59 -0.90
N ARG A 80 11.19 -3.29 -0.91
CA ARG A 80 12.20 -2.70 -0.01
C ARG A 80 11.76 -2.82 1.45
N PHE A 81 10.47 -2.58 1.69
CA PHE A 81 9.67 -2.93 2.86
C PHE A 81 10.10 -4.24 3.52
N ILE A 82 9.86 -5.29 2.74
CA ILE A 82 10.07 -6.68 3.09
C ILE A 82 11.56 -7.00 3.17
N ASP A 83 12.36 -6.57 2.19
CA ASP A 83 13.79 -6.88 2.07
C ASP A 83 14.62 -6.28 3.22
N GLU A 84 14.36 -5.02 3.57
CA GLU A 84 14.95 -4.40 4.77
C GLU A 84 14.52 -5.09 6.06
N ASN A 85 13.36 -5.74 6.08
CA ASN A 85 12.92 -6.52 7.22
C ASN A 85 13.57 -7.92 7.24
N TYR A 86 13.66 -8.56 6.08
CA TYR A 86 14.25 -9.88 5.90
C TYR A 86 15.74 -9.88 6.25
N SER A 87 16.46 -8.82 5.87
CA SER A 87 17.88 -8.62 6.26
C SER A 87 18.10 -8.52 7.77
N ILE A 88 17.06 -8.20 8.57
CA ILE A 88 17.14 -8.17 10.05
C ILE A 88 16.77 -9.55 10.63
N ALA A 89 15.92 -10.31 9.95
CA ALA A 89 15.41 -11.60 10.42
C ALA A 89 16.39 -12.77 10.22
N GLU A 90 17.38 -12.66 9.32
CA GLU A 90 18.40 -13.71 9.11
C GLU A 90 19.65 -13.58 10.02
N ALA A 91 19.66 -12.61 10.95
CA ALA A 91 20.70 -12.45 11.95
C ALA A 91 20.15 -12.69 13.37
N GLY A 92 19.54 -13.86 13.59
CA GLY A 92 19.04 -14.32 14.88
C GLY A 92 19.29 -15.80 15.09
#